data_AF-A0A0F8YPW9-F1
#
_entry.id   AF-A0A0F8YPW9-F1
#
_cell.length_a   1.000
_cell.length_b   1.000
_cell.length_c   1.000
_cell.angle_alpha   90.00
_cell.angle_beta   90.00
_cell.angle_gamma   90.00
#
_symmetry.space_group_name_H-M   'P 1'
#
loop_
_entity.id
_entity.type
_entity.pdbx_description
1 polymer ?
#
loop_
_entity_poly.entity_id
_entity_poly.type
_entity_poly.pdbx_seq_one_letter_code
_entity_poly.pdbx_strand_id
1 'polypeptide(L)'
;MKKKYLGILTKRFLEKEYTKNKKSTKAIAKMLDCHKDTVLNKLNKFKKFLRLGCKDKKLTLKHKKKLSKAHKGIITWNTGLTKKTDKRVMNHSIILKEIWNKPEYVQFAKERRAKIIYPIKDSSIEIIIQNFLKLLHIEFITHYYISEITHSYQCDILIPSKKIIIEADGSY
;
A
#
# COMPACT_ATOMS: atom_id res chain seq x y z
N MET A 1 -43.67 -19.21 -8.65
CA MET A 1 -43.60 -17.92 -9.40
C MET A 1 -42.16 -17.55 -9.71
N LYS A 2 -41.78 -17.43 -10.99
CA LYS A 2 -40.46 -16.87 -11.37
C LYS A 2 -40.45 -15.39 -11.01
N LYS A 3 -39.45 -14.95 -10.24
CA LYS A 3 -39.35 -13.56 -9.81
C LYS A 3 -39.07 -12.66 -11.01
N LYS A 4 -39.98 -11.71 -11.29
CA LYS A 4 -39.99 -10.81 -12.46
C LYS A 4 -38.65 -10.10 -12.70
N TYR A 5 -37.92 -9.80 -11.63
CA TYR A 5 -36.64 -9.07 -11.69
C TYR A 5 -35.45 -9.88 -12.23
N LEU A 6 -35.53 -11.21 -12.31
CA LEU A 6 -34.37 -12.05 -12.68
C LEU A 6 -33.88 -11.80 -14.10
N GLY A 7 -34.78 -11.50 -15.03
CA GLY A 7 -34.44 -11.13 -16.41
C GLY A 7 -33.88 -9.71 -16.55
N ILE A 8 -34.20 -8.82 -15.60
CA ILE A 8 -33.81 -7.40 -15.63
C ILE A 8 -32.43 -7.19 -14.98
N LEU A 9 -32.12 -7.97 -13.93
CA LEU A 9 -30.86 -7.95 -13.16
C LEU A 9 -29.66 -8.54 -13.94
N THR A 10 -29.47 -8.06 -15.16
CA THR A 10 -28.32 -8.34 -16.01
C THR A 10 -27.12 -7.50 -15.58
N LYS A 11 -25.92 -7.93 -16.00
CA LYS A 11 -24.69 -7.16 -15.80
C LYS A 11 -24.84 -5.75 -16.37
N ARG A 12 -25.27 -5.62 -17.63
CA ARG A 12 -25.45 -4.34 -18.36
C ARG A 12 -26.34 -3.36 -17.60
N PHE A 13 -27.47 -3.84 -17.07
CA PHE A 13 -28.37 -3.02 -16.26
C PHE A 13 -27.69 -2.52 -14.98
N LEU A 14 -27.01 -3.41 -14.25
CA LEU A 14 -26.29 -3.03 -13.03
C LEU A 14 -25.14 -2.05 -13.31
N GLU A 15 -24.39 -2.18 -14.41
CA GLU A 15 -23.34 -1.20 -14.72
C GLU A 15 -23.94 0.19 -14.99
N LYS A 16 -25.05 0.24 -15.75
CA LYS A 16 -25.77 1.49 -16.04
C LYS A 16 -26.28 2.13 -14.76
N GLU A 17 -27.08 1.42 -13.98
CA GLU A 17 -27.75 2.02 -12.83
C GLU A 17 -26.80 2.27 -11.63
N TYR A 18 -25.91 1.33 -11.33
CA TYR A 18 -25.02 1.44 -10.17
C TYR A 18 -23.77 2.30 -10.47
N THR A 19 -23.15 2.13 -11.64
CA THR A 19 -21.85 2.77 -11.94
C THR A 19 -22.01 4.09 -12.65
N LYS A 20 -22.86 4.15 -13.69
CA LYS A 20 -23.09 5.38 -14.47
C LYS A 20 -24.04 6.34 -13.73
N ASN A 21 -25.21 5.84 -13.33
CA ASN A 21 -26.23 6.66 -12.66
C ASN A 21 -26.02 6.82 -11.14
N LYS A 22 -25.00 6.17 -10.57
CA LYS A 22 -24.65 6.22 -9.14
C LYS A 22 -25.81 5.88 -8.18
N LYS A 23 -26.79 5.07 -8.61
CA LYS A 23 -27.90 4.65 -7.73
C LYS A 23 -27.40 3.70 -6.65
N SER A 24 -27.92 3.85 -5.44
CA SER A 24 -27.64 2.91 -4.35
C SER A 24 -28.30 1.55 -4.62
N THR A 25 -27.78 0.49 -3.99
CA THR A 25 -28.40 -0.84 -4.06
C THR A 25 -29.85 -0.81 -3.56
N LYS A 26 -30.16 0.01 -2.56
CA LYS A 26 -31.52 0.22 -2.04
C LYS A 26 -32.44 0.87 -3.07
N ALA A 27 -31.95 1.87 -3.82
CA ALA A 27 -32.73 2.53 -4.87
C ALA A 27 -33.03 1.58 -6.04
N ILE A 28 -32.02 0.81 -6.48
CA ILE A 28 -32.20 -0.21 -7.52
C ILE A 28 -33.17 -1.31 -7.05
N ALA A 29 -33.05 -1.74 -5.80
CA ALA A 29 -33.93 -2.74 -5.20
C ALA A 29 -35.39 -2.28 -5.16
N LYS A 30 -35.64 -1.02 -4.75
CA LYS A 30 -36.98 -0.41 -4.78
C LYS A 30 -37.55 -0.34 -6.20
N MET A 31 -36.73 -0.02 -7.19
CA MET A 31 -37.14 0.09 -8.60
C MET A 31 -37.54 -1.27 -9.21
N LEU A 32 -36.93 -2.36 -8.73
CA LEU A 32 -37.18 -3.72 -9.22
C LEU A 32 -38.12 -4.53 -8.32
N ASP A 33 -38.66 -3.89 -7.27
CA ASP A 33 -39.45 -4.54 -6.23
C ASP A 33 -38.80 -5.83 -5.69
N CYS A 34 -37.56 -5.71 -5.24
CA CYS A 34 -36.80 -6.83 -4.70
C CYS A 34 -36.02 -6.45 -3.44
N HIS A 35 -35.52 -7.45 -2.71
CA HIS A 35 -34.70 -7.21 -1.53
C HIS A 35 -33.32 -6.66 -1.92
N LYS A 36 -32.78 -5.70 -1.15
CA LYS A 36 -31.47 -5.06 -1.41
C LYS A 36 -30.33 -6.06 -1.57
N ASP A 37 -30.37 -7.17 -0.83
CA ASP A 37 -29.30 -8.18 -0.85
C ASP A 37 -29.28 -8.97 -2.16
N THR A 38 -30.41 -9.06 -2.87
CA THR A 38 -30.46 -9.68 -4.20
C THR A 38 -29.61 -8.89 -5.18
N VAL A 39 -29.73 -7.56 -5.16
CA VAL A 39 -28.92 -6.64 -5.98
C VAL A 39 -27.45 -6.74 -5.57
N LEU A 40 -27.16 -6.74 -4.26
CA LEU A 40 -25.81 -6.86 -3.72
C LEU A 40 -25.12 -8.17 -4.14
N ASN A 41 -25.83 -9.30 -4.02
CA ASN A 41 -25.31 -10.62 -4.41
C ASN A 41 -25.01 -10.69 -5.92
N LYS A 42 -25.85 -10.08 -6.76
CA LYS A 42 -25.57 -9.99 -8.21
C LYS A 42 -24.37 -9.09 -8.51
N LEU A 43 -24.24 -7.94 -7.84
CA LEU A 43 -23.06 -7.07 -7.96
C LEU A 43 -21.77 -7.78 -7.52
N ASN A 44 -21.82 -8.50 -6.40
CA ASN A 44 -20.72 -9.34 -5.89
C ASN A 44 -20.33 -10.42 -6.89
N LYS A 45 -21.32 -11.13 -7.46
CA LYS A 45 -21.09 -12.16 -8.48
C LYS A 45 -20.35 -11.60 -9.70
N PHE A 46 -20.64 -10.37 -10.10
CA PHE A 46 -19.97 -9.73 -11.22
C PHE A 46 -18.57 -9.17 -10.88
N LYS A 47 -18.10 -9.32 -9.63
CA LYS A 47 -16.74 -9.03 -9.07
C LYS A 47 -16.08 -7.68 -9.37
N LYS A 48 -16.63 -6.86 -10.28
CA LYS A 48 -16.02 -5.63 -10.81
C LYS A 48 -16.58 -4.35 -10.18
N PHE A 49 -17.76 -4.40 -9.53
CA PHE A 49 -18.48 -3.21 -9.09
C PHE A 49 -18.19 -2.75 -7.67
N LEU A 50 -17.98 -3.67 -6.74
CA LEU A 50 -17.95 -3.31 -5.31
C LEU A 50 -16.61 -2.79 -4.82
N ARG A 51 -15.53 -2.95 -5.59
CA ARG A 51 -14.23 -2.32 -5.28
C ARG A 51 -14.14 -0.84 -5.68
N LEU A 52 -15.14 -0.28 -6.37
CA LEU A 52 -15.11 1.10 -6.87
C LEU A 52 -15.59 2.14 -5.83
N GLY A 53 -16.35 1.73 -4.79
CA GLY A 53 -16.98 2.68 -3.86
C GLY A 53 -16.00 3.42 -2.93
N CYS A 54 -14.83 2.83 -2.67
CA CYS A 54 -13.86 3.34 -1.70
C CYS A 54 -12.43 3.47 -2.23
N LYS A 55 -12.12 2.95 -3.43
CA LYS A 55 -10.73 2.93 -3.91
C LYS A 55 -10.12 4.31 -4.09
N ASP A 56 -10.93 5.33 -4.42
CA ASP A 56 -10.42 6.66 -4.76
C ASP A 56 -10.90 7.78 -3.81
N LYS A 57 -11.75 7.46 -2.83
CA LYS A 57 -12.20 8.46 -1.86
C LYS A 57 -11.11 8.68 -0.81
N LYS A 58 -10.31 9.75 -1.00
CA LYS A 58 -9.41 10.25 0.05
C LYS A 58 -10.22 10.48 1.32
N LEU A 59 -9.84 9.81 2.41
CA LEU A 59 -10.45 10.05 3.72
C LEU A 59 -10.27 11.52 4.09
N THR A 60 -11.36 12.17 4.49
CA THR A 60 -11.30 13.54 4.99
C THR A 60 -10.44 13.61 6.26
N LEU A 61 -9.82 14.76 6.51
CA LEU A 61 -8.96 14.95 7.70
C LEU A 61 -9.73 14.64 9.00
N LYS A 62 -11.01 15.01 9.07
CA LYS A 62 -11.91 14.69 10.20
C LYS A 62 -12.05 13.17 10.40
N HIS A 63 -12.25 12.40 9.32
CA HIS A 63 -12.31 10.94 9.40
C HIS A 63 -10.98 10.33 9.81
N LYS A 64 -9.85 10.82 9.28
CA LYS A 64 -8.51 10.36 9.70
C LYS A 64 -8.28 10.59 11.19
N LYS A 65 -8.63 11.79 11.71
CA LYS A 65 -8.56 12.12 13.15
C LYS A 65 -9.45 11.19 13.98
N LYS A 66 -10.68 10.90 13.53
CA LYS A 66 -11.59 9.98 14.22
C LYS A 66 -11.02 8.56 14.32
N LEU A 67 -10.49 8.02 13.21
CA LEU A 67 -9.84 6.70 13.18
C LEU A 67 -8.61 6.64 14.09
N SER A 68 -7.76 7.67 14.03
CA SER A 68 -6.58 7.77 14.90
C SER A 68 -6.96 7.76 16.38
N LYS A 69 -8.00 8.51 16.78
CA LYS A 69 -8.52 8.48 18.15
C LYS A 69 -9.07 7.10 18.53
N ALA A 70 -9.81 6.44 17.63
CA ALA A 70 -10.35 5.10 17.87
C ALA A 70 -9.27 4.02 18.05
N HIS A 71 -8.12 4.18 17.40
CA HIS A 71 -6.98 3.25 17.56
C HIS A 71 -6.09 3.56 18.77
N LYS A 72 -6.25 4.72 19.42
CA LYS A 72 -5.42 5.08 20.56
C LYS A 72 -5.69 4.12 21.72
N GLY A 73 -4.66 3.38 22.14
CA GLY A 73 -4.73 2.41 23.24
C GLY A 73 -5.21 1.01 22.84
N ILE A 74 -5.51 0.76 21.56
CA ILE A 74 -5.76 -0.61 21.11
C ILE A 74 -4.43 -1.36 21.07
N ILE A 75 -4.27 -2.32 21.98
CA ILE A 75 -3.16 -3.26 21.97
C ILE A 75 -3.35 -4.20 20.78
N THR A 76 -2.33 -4.37 19.94
CA THR A 76 -2.45 -5.32 18.83
C THR A 76 -2.51 -6.73 19.39
N TRP A 77 -3.27 -7.63 18.75
CA TRP A 77 -3.46 -9.01 19.23
C TRP A 77 -2.16 -9.79 19.46
N ASN A 78 -1.06 -9.36 18.83
CA ASN A 78 0.26 -9.97 18.90
C ASN A 78 1.25 -9.21 19.81
N THR A 79 0.83 -8.16 20.52
CA THR A 79 1.73 -7.45 21.45
C THR A 79 2.17 -8.41 22.56
N GLY A 80 3.49 -8.53 22.78
CA GLY A 80 4.07 -9.42 23.80
C GLY A 80 4.17 -10.90 23.39
N LEU A 81 3.66 -11.28 22.21
CA LEU A 81 3.78 -12.64 21.70
C LEU A 81 5.01 -12.78 20.79
N THR A 82 5.71 -13.90 20.90
CA THR A 82 6.87 -14.24 20.08
C THR A 82 6.57 -15.50 19.27
N LYS A 83 7.40 -15.79 18.25
CA LYS A 83 7.28 -17.04 17.48
C LYS A 83 7.48 -18.28 18.35
N LYS A 84 8.19 -18.15 19.48
CA LYS A 84 8.41 -19.23 20.45
C LYS A 84 7.21 -19.42 21.37
N THR A 85 6.54 -18.32 21.73
CA THR A 85 5.46 -18.33 22.72
C THR A 85 4.07 -18.50 22.12
N ASP A 86 3.85 -18.18 20.84
CA ASP A 86 2.54 -18.34 20.18
C ASP A 86 2.63 -18.93 18.76
N LYS A 87 1.91 -20.05 18.54
CA LYS A 87 1.89 -20.79 17.27
C LYS A 87 1.26 -19.99 16.12
N ARG A 88 0.30 -19.11 16.39
CA ARG A 88 -0.34 -18.27 15.35
C ARG A 88 0.66 -17.25 14.81
N VAL A 89 1.47 -16.64 15.69
CA VAL A 89 2.55 -15.73 15.29
C VAL A 89 3.60 -16.47 14.45
N MET A 90 3.97 -17.69 14.85
CA MET A 90 4.87 -18.53 14.06
C MET A 90 4.30 -18.85 12.67
N ASN A 91 3.06 -19.35 12.59
CA ASN A 91 2.41 -19.70 11.34
C ASN A 91 2.26 -18.48 10.41
N HIS A 92 1.89 -17.33 10.96
CA HIS A 92 1.80 -16.09 10.20
C HIS A 92 3.17 -15.69 9.62
N SER A 93 4.25 -15.84 10.39
CA SER A 93 5.61 -15.59 9.90
C SER A 93 6.02 -16.55 8.78
N ILE A 94 5.61 -17.82 8.82
CA ILE A 94 5.91 -18.81 7.78
C ILE A 94 5.18 -18.42 6.49
N ILE A 95 3.87 -18.14 6.58
CA ILE A 95 3.05 -17.71 5.45
C ILE A 95 3.63 -16.45 4.81
N LEU A 96 4.00 -15.45 5.62
CA LEU A 96 4.63 -14.23 5.10
C LEU A 96 5.96 -14.53 4.40
N LYS A 97 6.81 -15.38 4.98
CA LYS A 97 8.10 -15.76 4.37
C LYS A 97 7.89 -16.40 2.99
N GLU A 98 6.91 -17.30 2.88
CA GLU A 98 6.57 -17.95 1.61
C GLU A 98 6.07 -16.94 0.56
N ILE A 99 5.19 -16.00 0.96
CA ILE A 99 4.69 -14.94 0.07
C ILE A 99 5.83 -14.02 -0.40
N TRP A 100 6.67 -13.54 0.53
CA TRP A 100 7.75 -12.59 0.21
C TRP A 100 8.88 -13.20 -0.62
N ASN A 101 9.05 -14.52 -0.57
CA ASN A 101 10.05 -15.22 -1.39
C ASN A 101 9.59 -15.44 -2.84
N LYS A 102 8.34 -15.16 -3.19
CA LYS A 102 7.87 -15.28 -4.57
C LYS A 102 8.54 -14.19 -5.44
N PRO A 103 9.03 -14.53 -6.65
CA PRO A 103 9.75 -13.58 -7.52
C PRO A 103 8.96 -12.30 -7.82
N GLU A 104 7.65 -12.41 -7.98
CA GLU A 104 6.75 -11.27 -8.23
C GLU A 104 6.78 -10.22 -7.11
N TYR A 105 6.82 -10.65 -5.84
CA TYR A 105 6.87 -9.75 -4.69
C TYR A 105 8.26 -9.17 -4.49
N VAL A 106 9.31 -9.95 -4.77
CA VAL A 106 10.69 -9.48 -4.76
C VAL A 106 10.86 -8.35 -5.80
N GLN A 107 10.38 -8.57 -7.01
CA GLN A 107 10.43 -7.56 -8.08
C GLN A 107 9.61 -6.32 -7.74
N PHE A 108 8.39 -6.50 -7.23
CA PHE A 108 7.55 -5.40 -6.75
C PHE A 108 8.22 -4.59 -5.64
N ALA A 109 8.92 -5.25 -4.70
CA ALA A 109 9.66 -4.59 -3.64
C ALA A 109 10.85 -3.77 -4.19
N LYS A 110 11.59 -4.32 -5.15
CA LYS A 110 12.68 -3.61 -5.85
C LYS A 110 12.16 -2.36 -6.56
N GLU A 111 11.10 -2.49 -7.35
CA GLU A 111 10.47 -1.36 -8.05
C GLU A 111 9.91 -0.32 -7.09
N ARG A 112 9.32 -0.74 -5.96
CA ARG A 112 8.86 0.20 -4.94
C ARG A 112 10.02 0.95 -4.31
N ARG A 113 11.09 0.27 -3.92
CA ARG A 113 12.29 0.92 -3.35
C ARG A 113 12.90 1.92 -4.32
N ALA A 114 13.01 1.58 -5.60
CA ALA A 114 13.49 2.49 -6.63
C ALA A 114 12.60 3.74 -6.81
N LYS A 115 11.31 3.66 -6.45
CA LYS A 115 10.35 4.77 -6.49
C LYS A 115 10.15 5.47 -5.15
N ILE A 116 10.70 4.92 -4.06
CA ILE A 116 10.65 5.59 -2.76
C ILE A 116 11.58 6.78 -2.88
N ILE A 117 10.98 7.97 -2.96
CA ILE A 117 11.65 9.20 -2.62
C ILE A 117 11.84 9.11 -1.10
N TYR A 118 13.03 8.71 -0.66
CA TYR A 118 13.44 8.74 0.76
C TYR A 118 13.20 10.15 1.33
N PRO A 119 13.08 10.33 2.66
CA PRO A 119 12.50 11.55 3.22
C PRO A 119 13.10 12.80 2.60
N ILE A 120 12.23 13.79 2.39
CA ILE A 120 12.40 15.04 1.62
C ILE A 120 13.64 15.88 2.05
N LYS A 121 14.36 15.47 3.10
CA LYS A 121 15.54 16.15 3.63
C LYS A 121 16.62 15.14 3.96
N ASP A 122 17.83 15.42 3.49
CA ASP A 122 19.08 14.86 3.97
C ASP A 122 19.11 14.88 5.50
N SER A 123 19.62 13.81 6.11
CA SER A 123 19.85 13.81 7.56
C SER A 123 20.87 14.90 7.95
N SER A 124 20.88 15.31 9.22
CA SER A 124 21.85 16.32 9.68
C SER A 124 23.30 15.88 9.51
N ILE A 125 23.57 14.58 9.62
CA ILE A 125 24.91 14.01 9.40
C ILE A 125 25.29 14.01 7.92
N GLU A 126 24.37 13.67 7.02
CA GLU A 126 24.61 13.79 5.57
C GLU A 126 24.94 15.23 5.18
N ILE A 127 24.20 16.21 5.69
CA ILE A 127 24.46 17.63 5.43
C ILE A 127 25.89 18.02 5.86
N ILE A 128 26.35 17.54 7.02
CA ILE A 128 27.70 17.80 7.51
C ILE A 128 28.74 17.21 6.55
N ILE A 129 28.57 15.96 6.13
CA ILE A 129 29.49 15.27 5.21
C ILE A 129 29.51 15.99 3.85
N GLN A 130 28.34 16.34 3.31
CA GLN A 130 28.23 17.07 2.05
C GLN A 130 28.95 18.41 2.10
N ASN A 131 28.80 19.18 3.19
CA ASN A 131 29.49 20.46 3.35
C ASN A 131 31.00 20.28 3.44
N PHE A 132 31.46 19.24 4.12
CA PHE A 132 32.88 18.91 4.20
C PHE A 132 33.46 18.52 2.83
N LEU A 133 32.75 17.71 2.04
CA LEU A 133 33.16 17.37 0.67
C LEU A 133 33.21 18.59 -0.26
N LYS A 134 32.23 19.50 -0.14
CA LYS A 134 32.23 20.78 -0.88
C LYS A 134 33.45 21.63 -0.53
N LEU A 135 33.82 21.72 0.75
CA LEU A 135 35.00 22.47 1.20
C LEU A 135 36.30 21.90 0.62
N LEU A 136 36.38 20.57 0.46
CA LEU A 136 37.51 19.88 -0.15
C LEU A 136 37.48 19.90 -1.69
N HIS A 137 36.50 20.55 -2.31
CA HIS A 137 36.27 20.54 -3.75
C HIS A 137 36.16 19.12 -4.34
N ILE A 138 35.52 18.21 -3.60
CA ILE A 138 35.25 16.84 -4.06
C ILE A 138 33.83 16.80 -4.63
N GLU A 139 33.70 16.39 -5.89
CA GLU A 139 32.40 16.13 -6.52
C GLU A 139 31.79 14.83 -5.98
N PHE A 140 30.50 14.89 -5.66
CA PHE A 140 29.73 13.75 -5.15
C PHE A 140 28.30 13.77 -5.67
N ILE A 141 27.65 12.60 -5.61
CA ILE A 141 26.25 12.39 -5.95
C ILE A 141 25.56 11.88 -4.69
N THR A 142 24.46 12.50 -4.28
CA THR A 142 23.65 12.02 -3.16
C THR A 142 22.64 10.99 -3.63
N HIS A 143 22.30 10.03 -2.76
CA HIS A 143 21.16 9.13 -2.95
C HIS A 143 21.22 8.32 -4.25
N TYR A 144 22.43 7.92 -4.68
CA TYR A 144 22.67 7.24 -5.95
C TYR A 144 22.21 5.78 -5.89
N TYR A 145 21.42 5.35 -6.86
CA TYR A 145 20.92 3.98 -6.96
C TYR A 145 21.87 3.10 -7.77
N ILE A 146 22.51 2.14 -7.11
CA ILE A 146 23.41 1.15 -7.70
C ILE A 146 22.59 -0.07 -8.11
N SER A 147 22.49 -0.32 -9.41
CA SER A 147 21.63 -1.35 -9.99
C SER A 147 22.38 -2.61 -10.42
N GLU A 148 23.70 -2.49 -10.54
CA GLU A 148 24.60 -3.48 -11.11
C GLU A 148 24.94 -4.62 -10.13
N ILE A 149 24.69 -4.42 -8.84
CA ILE A 149 24.93 -5.41 -7.78
C ILE A 149 23.69 -6.27 -7.53
N THR A 150 23.90 -7.52 -7.08
CA THR A 150 22.83 -8.49 -6.80
C THR A 150 21.73 -7.93 -5.88
N HIS A 151 22.16 -7.14 -4.89
CA HIS A 151 21.28 -6.42 -3.98
C HIS A 151 21.32 -4.95 -4.33
N SER A 152 20.55 -4.56 -5.35
CA SER A 152 20.37 -3.16 -5.74
C SER A 152 20.14 -2.29 -4.51
N TYR A 153 20.89 -1.20 -4.42
CA TYR A 153 21.06 -0.43 -3.20
C TYR A 153 21.10 1.06 -3.53
N GLN A 154 20.63 1.90 -2.61
CA GLN A 154 20.71 3.36 -2.73
C GLN A 154 21.66 3.86 -1.65
N CYS A 155 22.82 4.39 -2.05
CA CYS A 155 23.80 4.92 -1.11
C CYS A 155 23.54 6.38 -0.79
N ASP A 156 23.90 6.82 0.42
CA ASP A 156 23.70 8.22 0.83
C ASP A 156 24.56 9.18 0.00
N ILE A 157 25.86 8.87 -0.18
CA ILE A 157 26.81 9.69 -0.95
C ILE A 157 27.78 8.80 -1.76
N LEU A 158 27.87 9.04 -3.06
CA LEU A 158 28.84 8.44 -3.99
C LEU A 158 29.88 9.48 -4.42
N ILE A 159 31.16 9.12 -4.40
CA ILE A 159 32.27 9.90 -4.99
C ILE A 159 32.78 9.15 -6.23
N PRO A 160 32.29 9.47 -7.45
CA PRO A 160 32.53 8.65 -8.64
C PRO A 160 34.02 8.56 -9.01
N SER A 161 34.74 9.68 -8.88
CA SER A 161 36.18 9.78 -9.23
C SER A 161 37.06 8.83 -8.41
N LYS A 162 36.63 8.48 -7.20
CA LYS A 162 37.36 7.60 -6.28
C LYS A 162 36.73 6.21 -6.13
N LYS A 163 35.55 5.99 -6.71
CA LYS A 163 34.72 4.79 -6.48
C LYS A 163 34.47 4.53 -4.99
N ILE A 164 34.25 5.60 -4.22
CA ILE A 164 33.98 5.56 -2.78
C ILE A 164 32.49 5.78 -2.54
N ILE A 165 31.92 4.96 -1.67
CA ILE A 165 30.57 5.09 -1.15
C ILE A 165 30.67 5.46 0.34
N ILE A 166 29.84 6.41 0.77
CA ILE A 166 29.73 6.82 2.18
C ILE A 166 28.26 6.61 2.59
N GLU A 167 28.07 5.84 3.66
CA GLU A 167 26.78 5.66 4.34
C GLU A 167 26.80 6.39 5.67
N ALA A 168 25.72 7.10 5.98
CA ALA A 168 25.57 7.93 7.16
C ALA A 168 24.57 7.28 8.13
N ASP A 169 25.03 6.25 8.84
CA ASP A 169 24.22 5.59 9.85
C ASP A 169 24.12 6.43 11.13
N GLY A 170 22.90 6.85 11.46
CA GLY A 170 22.61 7.48 12.74
C GLY A 170 22.73 6.50 13.91
N SER A 171 23.22 6.97 15.06
CA SER A 171 23.08 6.24 16.32
C SER A 171 21.67 6.43 16.85
N TYR A 172 20.82 5.42 16.70
CA TYR A 172 19.43 5.39 17.16
C TYR A 172 19.27 4.93 18.62
#